data_AF-A0A256WJP6-F1
#
_entry.id   AF-A0A256WJP6-F1
#
_cell.length_a   1.000
_cell.length_b   1.000
_cell.length_c   1.000
_cell.angle_alpha   90.00
_cell.angle_beta   90.00
_cell.angle_gamma   90.00
#
_symmetry.space_group_name_H-M   'P 1'
#
loop_
_entity.id
_entity.type
_entity.pdbx_description
1 polymer ?
#
loop_
_entity_poly.entity_id
_entity_poly.type
_entity_poly.pdbx_seq_one_letter_code
_entity_poly.pdbx_strand_id
1 'polypeptide(L)'
;MIDLRSDTVTKPSKEMLEIMLSAPLGDDVYGEDPSVNELQEYAAELSGKEAAIFMPSGTMTNQVGIKINTEAGDELICENDAHIYYYETAAPSIISRVQIRPVPSKQGMPLYEDIENTIRPDVYYYPKTTLICLENTHNRHGGTVLKLDEIEALIGKLKANHPDKFRYHLDGARLWNAAIASGNSIKEYCHSFDTISLCLSKGLGAPVGSVLCGERKYIDKALKWRKILGGGMRQSGILAKAALYAIENNFPKLGEDHENATTFANGIIISDYLDCDLSTVQTNMVALKCVNGLDADKMIEALLKNG
;
A
#
# COMPACT_ATOMS: atom_id res chain seq x y z
N MET A 1 -19.20 -17.41 11.04
CA MET A 1 -18.01 -16.58 11.21
C MET A 1 -17.99 -15.54 10.13
N ILE A 2 -18.46 -14.35 10.47
CA ILE A 2 -18.33 -13.13 9.68
C ILE A 2 -17.02 -12.47 10.12
N ASP A 3 -16.05 -12.35 9.22
CA ASP A 3 -14.72 -11.85 9.56
C ASP A 3 -14.51 -10.42 9.01
N LEU A 4 -14.73 -9.42 9.87
CA LEU A 4 -14.57 -8.00 9.55
C LEU A 4 -13.26 -7.42 10.10
N ARG A 5 -12.29 -8.27 10.47
CA ARG A 5 -11.03 -7.80 11.07
C ARG A 5 -10.14 -7.09 10.06
N SER A 6 -10.06 -7.62 8.85
CA SER A 6 -9.25 -7.06 7.77
C SER A 6 -9.55 -7.77 6.45
N ASP A 7 -9.32 -7.07 5.34
CA ASP A 7 -9.31 -7.65 4.00
C ASP A 7 -8.12 -8.59 3.75
N THR A 8 -7.19 -8.74 4.69
CA THR A 8 -6.12 -9.75 4.63
C THR A 8 -6.60 -11.18 4.90
N VAL A 9 -7.84 -11.37 5.38
CA VAL A 9 -8.40 -12.70 5.71
C VAL A 9 -9.03 -13.39 4.50
N THR A 10 -9.01 -12.75 3.34
CA THR A 10 -9.48 -13.31 2.07
C THR A 10 -8.79 -14.64 1.78
N LYS A 11 -9.53 -15.54 1.13
CA LYS A 11 -9.04 -16.87 0.76
C LYS A 11 -9.16 -17.05 -0.75
N PRO A 12 -8.22 -17.76 -1.39
CA PRO A 12 -8.34 -18.08 -2.81
C PRO A 12 -9.69 -18.73 -3.13
N SER A 13 -10.36 -18.23 -4.18
CA SER A 13 -11.54 -18.88 -4.72
C SER A 13 -11.17 -20.21 -5.37
N LYS A 14 -12.17 -21.03 -5.69
CA LYS A 14 -11.94 -22.31 -6.37
C LYS A 14 -11.25 -22.09 -7.74
N GLU A 15 -11.70 -21.11 -8.50
CA GLU A 15 -11.15 -20.75 -9.80
C GLU A 15 -9.69 -20.27 -9.68
N MET A 16 -9.40 -19.47 -8.66
CA MET A 16 -8.03 -19.05 -8.38
C MET A 16 -7.14 -20.25 -8.04
N LEU A 17 -7.61 -21.19 -7.21
CA LEU A 17 -6.86 -22.42 -6.89
C LEU A 17 -6.61 -23.28 -8.13
N GLU A 18 -7.59 -23.40 -9.03
CA GLU A 18 -7.42 -24.13 -10.30
C GLU A 18 -6.35 -23.50 -11.19
N ILE A 19 -6.36 -22.17 -11.30
CA ILE A 19 -5.35 -21.40 -12.05
C ILE A 19 -3.96 -21.59 -11.43
N MET A 20 -3.85 -21.54 -10.10
CA MET A 20 -2.60 -21.80 -9.37
C MET A 20 -2.03 -23.18 -9.71
N LEU A 21 -2.87 -24.22 -9.76
CA LEU A 21 -2.44 -25.59 -10.07
C LEU A 21 -1.94 -25.75 -11.51
N SER A 22 -2.46 -24.95 -12.44
CA SER A 22 -2.08 -24.97 -13.86
C SER A 22 -0.93 -24.03 -14.21
N ALA A 23 -0.39 -23.28 -13.25
CA ALA A 23 0.61 -22.25 -13.51
C ALA A 23 1.89 -22.85 -14.15
N PRO A 24 2.38 -22.33 -15.28
CA PRO A 24 3.71 -22.69 -15.77
C PRO A 24 4.77 -22.11 -14.82
N LEU A 25 5.75 -22.92 -14.43
CA LEU A 25 6.72 -22.59 -13.37
C LEU A 25 8.16 -22.64 -13.91
N GLY A 26 9.04 -21.90 -13.23
CA GLY A 26 10.48 -21.91 -13.47
C GLY A 26 11.25 -21.46 -12.23
N ASP A 27 12.54 -21.18 -12.32
CA ASP A 27 13.30 -20.61 -11.20
C ASP A 27 13.32 -19.07 -11.33
N ASP A 28 12.56 -18.36 -10.49
CA ASP A 28 12.49 -16.89 -10.47
C ASP A 28 13.86 -16.22 -10.17
N VAL A 29 14.79 -16.90 -9.49
CA VAL A 29 16.14 -16.33 -9.29
C VAL A 29 16.92 -16.28 -10.61
N TYR A 30 16.65 -17.20 -11.54
CA TYR A 30 17.22 -17.15 -12.89
C TYR A 30 16.36 -16.32 -13.86
N GLY A 31 15.21 -15.80 -13.41
CA GLY A 31 14.26 -15.08 -14.25
C GLY A 31 13.49 -15.98 -15.22
N GLU A 32 13.43 -17.28 -14.93
CA GLU A 32 12.88 -18.31 -15.82
C GLU A 32 11.45 -18.72 -15.46
N ASP A 33 10.83 -18.14 -14.42
CA ASP A 33 9.43 -18.41 -14.07
C ASP A 33 8.48 -17.57 -14.95
N PRO A 34 7.79 -18.17 -15.95
CA PRO A 34 6.98 -17.41 -16.90
C PRO A 34 5.78 -16.75 -16.24
N SER A 35 5.21 -17.38 -15.21
CA SER A 35 4.06 -16.83 -14.49
C SER A 35 4.44 -15.60 -13.66
N VAL A 36 5.64 -15.59 -13.07
CA VAL A 36 6.15 -14.40 -12.37
C VAL A 36 6.44 -13.28 -13.35
N ASN A 37 7.06 -13.59 -14.49
CA ASN A 37 7.38 -12.61 -15.52
C ASN A 37 6.12 -11.93 -16.06
N GLU A 38 5.09 -12.70 -16.38
CA GLU A 38 3.81 -12.19 -16.86
C GLU A 38 3.13 -11.25 -15.85
N LEU A 39 3.11 -11.61 -14.55
CA LEU A 39 2.60 -10.73 -13.50
C LEU A 39 3.39 -9.41 -13.44
N GLN A 40 4.72 -9.48 -13.52
CA GLN A 40 5.58 -8.29 -13.43
C GLN A 40 5.42 -7.38 -14.66
N GLU A 41 5.31 -7.96 -15.85
CA GLU A 41 5.03 -7.21 -17.10
C GLU A 41 3.67 -6.52 -17.02
N TYR A 42 2.62 -7.25 -16.62
CA TYR A 42 1.28 -6.71 -16.48
C TYR A 42 1.21 -5.58 -15.43
N ALA A 43 1.85 -5.77 -14.27
CA ALA A 43 1.90 -4.75 -13.23
C ALA A 43 2.67 -3.48 -13.67
N ALA A 44 3.74 -3.64 -14.45
CA ALA A 44 4.48 -2.52 -15.03
C ALA A 44 3.60 -1.72 -16.00
N GLU A 45 2.92 -2.42 -16.92
CA GLU A 45 1.98 -1.80 -17.87
C GLU A 45 0.85 -1.06 -17.16
N LEU A 46 0.18 -1.73 -16.21
CA LEU A 46 -0.96 -1.17 -15.48
C LEU A 46 -0.60 0.07 -14.67
N SER A 47 0.59 0.09 -14.07
CA SER A 47 1.11 1.26 -13.33
C SER A 47 1.69 2.35 -14.25
N GLY A 48 1.88 2.05 -15.54
CA GLY A 48 2.59 2.92 -16.48
C GLY A 48 4.07 3.12 -16.13
N LYS A 49 4.67 2.17 -15.40
CA LYS A 49 6.10 2.17 -15.06
C LYS A 49 6.86 1.24 -16.00
N GLU A 50 8.17 1.42 -16.05
CA GLU A 50 9.02 0.63 -16.95
C GLU A 50 9.15 -0.83 -16.50
N ALA A 51 8.99 -1.08 -15.20
CA ALA A 51 9.36 -2.32 -14.55
C ALA A 51 8.53 -2.59 -13.29
N ALA A 52 8.35 -3.86 -12.94
CA ALA A 52 7.86 -4.30 -11.65
C ALA A 52 8.62 -5.53 -11.15
N ILE A 53 8.55 -5.77 -9.84
CA ILE A 53 9.14 -6.97 -9.21
C ILE A 53 8.20 -7.54 -8.14
N PHE A 54 7.95 -8.84 -8.19
CA PHE A 54 7.09 -9.55 -7.25
C PHE A 54 7.84 -9.90 -5.95
N MET A 55 7.21 -9.68 -4.80
CA MET A 55 7.76 -9.96 -3.47
C MET A 55 6.71 -10.58 -2.53
N PRO A 56 7.13 -11.29 -1.47
CA PRO A 56 6.21 -12.01 -0.57
C PRO A 56 5.21 -11.14 0.20
N SER A 57 5.49 -9.85 0.43
CA SER A 57 4.61 -8.98 1.23
C SER A 57 4.76 -7.50 0.90
N GLY A 58 3.73 -6.72 1.28
CA GLY A 58 3.71 -5.26 1.16
C GLY A 58 4.80 -4.58 1.98
N THR A 59 5.12 -5.13 3.15
CA THR A 59 6.26 -4.67 3.95
C THR A 59 7.56 -4.83 3.16
N MET A 60 7.79 -5.96 2.49
CA MET A 60 9.03 -6.10 1.72
C MET A 60 9.08 -5.11 0.54
N THR A 61 7.99 -4.88 -0.18
CA THR A 61 7.95 -3.92 -1.28
C THR A 61 8.18 -2.48 -0.80
N ASN A 62 7.59 -2.08 0.34
CA ASN A 62 7.86 -0.79 0.97
C ASN A 62 9.32 -0.67 1.40
N GLN A 63 9.86 -1.67 2.10
CA GLN A 63 11.23 -1.62 2.60
C GLN A 63 12.28 -1.63 1.49
N VAL A 64 12.08 -2.42 0.43
CA VAL A 64 12.94 -2.37 -0.75
C VAL A 64 12.78 -1.03 -1.48
N GLY A 65 11.55 -0.52 -1.61
CA GLY A 65 11.25 0.80 -2.18
C GLY A 65 11.99 1.93 -1.45
N ILE A 66 11.96 1.95 -0.12
CA ILE A 66 12.73 2.91 0.68
C ILE A 66 14.22 2.70 0.45
N LYS A 67 14.70 1.45 0.52
CA LYS A 67 16.14 1.15 0.44
C LYS A 67 16.79 1.56 -0.89
N ILE A 68 16.07 1.44 -2.01
CA ILE A 68 16.59 1.80 -3.34
C ILE A 68 16.51 3.31 -3.64
N ASN A 69 15.70 4.05 -2.88
CA ASN A 69 15.54 5.50 -3.00
C ASN A 69 16.33 6.31 -1.96
N THR A 70 17.02 5.63 -1.03
CA THR A 70 17.73 6.28 0.08
C THR A 70 19.12 5.67 0.32
N GLU A 71 19.99 6.47 0.92
CA GLU A 71 21.26 6.03 1.50
C GLU A 71 21.21 5.97 3.03
N ALA A 72 22.16 5.24 3.62
CA ALA A 72 22.26 5.19 5.08
C ALA A 72 22.58 6.58 5.66
N GLY A 73 21.80 7.00 6.65
CA GLY A 73 21.89 8.33 7.26
C GLY A 73 20.96 9.38 6.64
N ASP A 74 20.24 9.04 5.56
CA ASP A 74 19.19 9.88 5.02
C ASP A 74 17.98 9.97 5.97
N GLU A 75 17.11 10.94 5.69
CA GLU A 75 15.80 11.13 6.30
C GLU A 75 14.70 10.95 5.24
N LEU A 76 13.65 10.21 5.59
CA LEU A 76 12.41 10.17 4.81
C LEU A 76 11.29 10.89 5.57
N ILE A 77 10.39 11.54 4.85
CA ILE A 77 9.16 12.13 5.39
C ILE A 77 7.98 11.24 5.03
N CYS A 78 7.09 11.00 6.00
CA CYS A 78 5.83 10.31 5.79
C CYS A 78 4.76 10.86 6.72
N GLU A 79 3.51 10.45 6.52
CA GLU A 79 2.42 10.80 7.44
C GLU A 79 2.59 10.12 8.81
N ASN A 80 2.14 10.79 9.88
CA ASN A 80 2.31 10.36 11.27
C ASN A 80 1.72 9.00 11.56
N ASP A 81 0.64 8.62 10.90
CA ASP A 81 -0.11 7.37 10.97
C ASP A 81 0.12 6.42 9.77
N ALA A 82 1.14 6.67 8.94
CA ALA A 82 1.49 5.81 7.81
C ALA A 82 1.96 4.41 8.27
N HIS A 83 1.64 3.38 7.50
CA HIS A 83 1.97 1.98 7.74
C HIS A 83 3.48 1.75 7.87
N ILE A 84 4.27 2.37 6.99
CA ILE A 84 5.74 2.29 7.01
C ILE A 84 6.37 2.82 8.30
N TYR A 85 5.65 3.70 9.02
CA TYR A 85 6.08 4.26 10.29
C TYR A 85 5.51 3.47 11.48
N TYR A 86 4.22 3.11 11.44
CA TYR A 86 3.54 2.45 12.56
C TYR A 86 3.68 0.93 12.62
N TYR A 87 3.55 0.23 11.49
CA TYR A 87 3.28 -1.23 11.45
C TYR A 87 4.41 -2.06 10.86
N GLU A 88 5.53 -1.44 10.50
CA GLU A 88 6.68 -2.13 9.90
C GLU A 88 7.84 -2.31 10.87
N THR A 89 7.60 -2.27 12.19
CA THR A 89 8.59 -2.62 13.22
C THR A 89 9.90 -1.82 13.09
N ALA A 90 9.79 -0.53 12.77
CA ALA A 90 10.93 0.35 12.50
C ALA A 90 11.90 -0.18 11.41
N ALA A 91 11.40 -1.01 10.49
CA ALA A 91 12.19 -1.59 9.41
C ALA A 91 12.97 -0.55 8.58
N PRO A 92 12.46 0.68 8.30
CA PRO A 92 13.26 1.68 7.58
C PRO A 92 14.58 1.98 8.29
N SER A 93 14.58 2.08 9.63
CA SER A 93 15.78 2.33 10.42
C SER A 93 16.69 1.09 10.51
N ILE A 94 16.14 -0.12 10.48
CA ILE A 94 16.93 -1.37 10.54
C ILE A 94 17.58 -1.69 9.19
N ILE A 95 16.80 -1.62 8.10
CA ILE A 95 17.19 -2.08 6.76
C ILE A 95 17.89 -0.96 5.99
N SER A 96 17.25 0.21 5.90
CA SER A 96 17.74 1.34 5.11
C SER A 96 18.66 2.26 5.90
N ARG A 97 18.65 2.15 7.23
CA ARG A 97 19.41 3.01 8.15
C ARG A 97 19.06 4.49 7.99
N VAL A 98 17.77 4.75 7.80
CA VAL A 98 17.23 6.09 7.63
C VAL A 98 16.50 6.55 8.89
N GLN A 99 16.50 7.86 9.08
CA GLN A 99 15.64 8.54 10.02
C GLN A 99 14.26 8.73 9.39
N ILE A 100 13.19 8.62 10.18
CA ILE A 100 11.84 8.95 9.74
C ILE A 100 11.45 10.28 10.37
N ARG A 101 10.92 11.20 9.55
CA ARG A 101 10.40 12.50 9.96
C ARG A 101 8.90 12.55 9.67
N PRO A 102 8.07 12.18 10.65
CA PRO A 102 6.64 12.07 10.41
C PRO A 102 5.97 13.46 10.43
N VAL A 103 4.91 13.65 9.65
CA VAL A 103 4.12 14.90 9.54
C VAL A 103 2.63 14.65 9.75
N PRO A 104 1.88 15.61 10.31
CA PRO A 104 0.43 15.46 10.45
C PRO A 104 -0.27 15.46 9.08
N SER A 105 -1.49 14.96 9.06
CA SER A 105 -2.38 15.03 7.91
C SER A 105 -3.83 15.22 8.30
N LYS A 106 -4.67 15.50 7.30
CA LYS A 106 -6.11 15.35 7.39
C LYS A 106 -6.55 14.22 6.47
N GLN A 107 -7.19 13.19 7.04
CA GLN A 107 -7.64 12.00 6.29
C GLN A 107 -6.51 11.35 5.47
N GLY A 108 -5.27 11.38 6.00
CA GLY A 108 -4.10 10.80 5.36
C GLY A 108 -3.36 11.73 4.39
N MET A 109 -3.91 12.88 4.01
CA MET A 109 -3.27 13.84 3.10
C MET A 109 -2.51 14.92 3.88
N PRO A 110 -1.16 14.95 3.84
CA PRO A 110 -0.39 16.02 4.46
C PRO A 110 -0.55 17.34 3.70
N LEU A 111 -0.46 18.46 4.42
CA LEU A 111 -0.37 19.77 3.78
C LEU A 111 1.05 20.01 3.27
N TYR A 112 1.16 20.78 2.18
CA TYR A 112 2.45 21.17 1.61
C TYR A 112 3.32 21.90 2.65
N GLU A 113 2.71 22.82 3.41
CA GLU A 113 3.39 23.63 4.40
C GLU A 113 3.95 22.78 5.55
N ASP A 114 3.25 21.71 5.95
CA ASP A 114 3.72 20.80 6.99
C ASP A 114 4.96 20.02 6.53
N ILE A 115 4.99 19.56 5.27
CA ILE A 115 6.19 18.94 4.69
C ILE A 115 7.30 19.97 4.57
N GLU A 116 7.05 21.12 3.96
CA GLU A 116 8.04 22.17 3.71
C GLU A 116 8.75 22.60 5.00
N ASN A 117 8.00 22.81 6.09
CA ASN A 117 8.53 23.22 7.38
C ASN A 117 9.40 22.15 8.06
N THR A 118 9.35 20.89 7.62
CA THR A 118 10.21 19.81 8.13
C THR A 118 11.47 19.58 7.31
N ILE A 119 11.54 20.11 6.08
CA ILE A 119 12.70 19.96 5.21
C ILE A 119 13.92 20.62 5.86
N ARG A 120 14.99 19.85 6.02
CA ARG A 120 16.22 20.37 6.61
C ARG A 120 17.07 21.12 5.59
N PRO A 121 17.80 22.16 6.03
CA PRO A 121 18.83 22.76 5.20
C PRO A 121 19.99 21.76 5.01
N ASP A 122 20.68 21.84 3.89
CA ASP A 122 21.83 20.95 3.59
C ASP A 122 23.07 21.40 4.37
N VAL A 123 23.12 21.00 5.65
CA VAL A 123 24.20 21.34 6.59
C VAL A 123 24.68 20.07 7.28
N TYR A 124 25.99 19.93 7.49
CA TYR A 124 26.67 18.68 7.84
C TYR A 124 26.16 17.95 9.11
N TYR A 125 25.51 18.66 10.03
CA TYR A 125 24.99 18.10 11.29
C TYR A 125 23.52 17.67 11.22
N TYR A 126 22.87 17.82 10.07
CA TYR A 126 21.53 17.32 9.80
C TYR A 126 21.55 16.11 8.85
N PRO A 127 20.62 15.16 9.00
CA PRO A 127 20.39 14.16 7.98
C PRO A 127 19.84 14.81 6.71
N LYS A 128 20.05 14.18 5.56
CA LYS A 128 19.54 14.65 4.28
C LYS A 128 18.14 14.10 4.03
N THR A 129 17.15 14.97 3.93
CA THR A 129 15.81 14.57 3.50
C THR A 129 15.83 14.22 2.01
N THR A 130 15.64 12.94 1.66
CA THR A 130 15.76 12.46 0.26
C THR A 130 14.53 11.73 -0.26
N LEU A 131 13.59 11.34 0.60
CA LEU A 131 12.42 10.58 0.22
C LEU A 131 11.15 11.12 0.88
N ILE A 132 10.09 11.28 0.09
CA ILE A 132 8.72 11.53 0.56
C ILE A 132 7.87 10.28 0.29
N CYS A 133 7.21 9.78 1.32
CA CYS A 133 6.32 8.62 1.23
C CYS A 133 4.87 9.05 1.48
N LEU A 134 3.96 8.64 0.60
CA LEU A 134 2.51 8.76 0.79
C LEU A 134 1.88 7.36 0.85
N GLU A 135 0.69 7.26 1.46
CA GLU A 135 -0.09 6.03 1.56
C GLU A 135 -1.48 6.23 0.97
N ASN A 136 -1.88 5.42 -0.02
CA ASN A 136 -3.20 5.53 -0.66
C ASN A 136 -3.81 4.16 -1.00
N THR A 137 -4.98 3.80 -0.47
CA THR A 137 -5.76 4.51 0.57
C THR A 137 -5.08 4.46 1.94
N HIS A 138 -5.39 5.43 2.81
CA HIS A 138 -4.75 5.53 4.11
C HIS A 138 -5.43 4.67 5.19
N ASN A 139 -4.70 3.68 5.72
CA ASN A 139 -5.21 2.65 6.63
C ASN A 139 -5.75 3.23 7.93
N ARG A 140 -4.93 3.99 8.67
CA ARG A 140 -5.30 4.52 10.00
C ARG A 140 -6.29 5.68 9.98
N HIS A 141 -6.56 6.26 8.80
CA HIS A 141 -7.60 7.27 8.60
C HIS A 141 -8.93 6.65 8.11
N GLY A 142 -9.07 5.33 8.18
CA GLY A 142 -10.31 4.62 7.86
C GLY A 142 -10.46 4.25 6.38
N GLY A 143 -9.34 4.03 5.67
CA GLY A 143 -9.39 3.70 4.24
C GLY A 143 -9.72 4.91 3.35
N THR A 144 -9.39 6.11 3.80
CA THR A 144 -9.63 7.35 3.03
C THR A 144 -8.78 7.40 1.77
N VAL A 145 -9.35 8.02 0.73
CA VAL A 145 -8.73 8.18 -0.58
C VAL A 145 -7.98 9.52 -0.62
N LEU A 146 -6.69 9.48 -0.93
CA LEU A 146 -5.97 10.69 -1.30
C LEU A 146 -6.42 11.12 -2.70
N LYS A 147 -6.91 12.35 -2.85
CA LYS A 147 -7.35 12.84 -4.14
C LYS A 147 -6.17 13.04 -5.06
N LEU A 148 -6.35 12.69 -6.34
CA LEU A 148 -5.27 12.73 -7.32
C LEU A 148 -4.73 14.15 -7.54
N ASP A 149 -5.62 15.14 -7.63
CA ASP A 149 -5.28 16.56 -7.79
C ASP A 149 -4.49 17.11 -6.59
N GLU A 150 -4.85 16.70 -5.37
CA GLU A 150 -4.12 17.07 -4.15
C GLU A 150 -2.71 16.45 -4.14
N ILE A 151 -2.56 15.18 -4.55
CA ILE A 151 -1.25 14.52 -4.71
C ILE A 151 -0.39 15.25 -5.74
N GLU A 152 -0.94 15.53 -6.92
CA GLU A 152 -0.23 16.20 -8.01
C GLU A 152 0.17 17.62 -7.61
N ALA A 153 -0.71 18.36 -6.93
CA ALA A 153 -0.41 19.69 -6.43
C ALA A 153 0.71 19.68 -5.37
N LEU A 154 0.68 18.72 -4.44
CA LEU A 154 1.69 18.56 -3.40
C LEU A 154 3.07 18.25 -4.01
N ILE A 155 3.15 17.21 -4.84
CA ILE A 155 4.39 16.77 -5.48
C ILE A 155 4.90 17.83 -6.46
N GLY A 156 4.01 18.46 -7.23
CA GLY A 156 4.34 19.54 -8.17
C GLY A 156 4.98 20.74 -7.47
N LYS A 157 4.41 21.20 -6.34
CA LYS A 157 5.00 22.27 -5.53
C LYS A 157 6.37 21.89 -4.97
N LEU A 158 6.51 20.68 -4.43
CA LEU A 158 7.80 20.19 -3.91
C LEU A 158 8.87 20.14 -5.01
N LYS A 159 8.54 19.64 -6.20
CA LYS A 159 9.47 19.62 -7.35
C LYS A 159 9.84 21.02 -7.84
N ALA A 160 8.90 21.98 -7.80
CA ALA A 160 9.15 23.35 -8.20
C ALA A 160 10.09 24.08 -7.21
N ASN A 161 9.92 23.87 -5.91
CA ASN A 161 10.70 24.54 -4.86
C ASN A 161 12.02 23.82 -4.53
N HIS A 162 12.08 22.50 -4.77
CA HIS A 162 13.25 21.65 -4.48
C HIS A 162 13.53 20.71 -5.67
N PRO A 163 13.95 21.24 -6.82
CA PRO A 163 14.16 20.43 -8.03
C PRO A 163 15.17 19.31 -7.78
N ASP A 164 14.81 18.10 -8.20
CA ASP A 164 15.61 16.87 -8.09
C ASP A 164 16.06 16.47 -6.67
N LYS A 165 15.52 17.11 -5.62
CA LYS A 165 15.92 16.85 -4.23
C LYS A 165 15.34 15.55 -3.68
N PHE A 166 14.10 15.23 -4.06
CA PHE A 166 13.34 14.13 -3.46
C PHE A 166 13.00 13.04 -4.47
N ARG A 167 12.99 11.82 -3.97
CA ARG A 167 12.21 10.72 -4.53
C ARG A 167 10.85 10.65 -3.87
N TYR A 168 9.91 10.04 -4.56
CA TYR A 168 8.53 9.87 -4.13
C TYR A 168 8.16 8.39 -4.16
N HIS A 169 7.76 7.85 -3.01
CA HIS A 169 7.29 6.47 -2.88
C HIS A 169 5.82 6.46 -2.49
N LEU A 170 5.04 5.59 -3.13
CA LEU A 170 3.65 5.34 -2.77
C LEU A 170 3.53 3.96 -2.13
N ASP A 171 3.12 3.93 -0.86
CA ASP A 171 2.49 2.76 -0.27
C ASP A 171 1.06 2.66 -0.83
N GLY A 172 0.93 1.89 -1.91
CA GLY A 172 -0.32 1.63 -2.60
C GLY A 172 -0.94 0.29 -2.19
N ALA A 173 -0.77 -0.14 -0.93
CA ALA A 173 -1.31 -1.40 -0.44
C ALA A 173 -2.81 -1.59 -0.73
N ARG A 174 -3.55 -0.50 -0.88
CA ARG A 174 -4.97 -0.48 -1.27
C ARG A 174 -5.26 0.51 -2.38
N LEU A 175 -4.29 0.78 -3.26
CA LEU A 175 -4.49 1.71 -4.38
C LEU A 175 -5.63 1.27 -5.32
N TRP A 176 -5.89 -0.04 -5.39
CA TRP A 176 -7.05 -0.63 -6.04
C TRP A 176 -8.37 -0.04 -5.54
N ASN A 177 -8.52 0.12 -4.22
CA ASN A 177 -9.72 0.73 -3.65
C ASN A 177 -9.81 2.22 -4.00
N ALA A 178 -8.69 2.95 -3.97
CA ALA A 178 -8.65 4.36 -4.37
C ALA A 178 -9.06 4.54 -5.85
N ALA A 179 -8.59 3.67 -6.74
CA ALA A 179 -8.93 3.70 -8.15
C ALA A 179 -10.43 3.49 -8.38
N ILE A 180 -11.04 2.49 -7.74
CA ILE A 180 -12.50 2.26 -7.84
C ILE A 180 -13.29 3.44 -7.24
N ALA A 181 -12.93 3.89 -6.04
CA ALA A 181 -13.69 4.92 -5.34
C ALA A 181 -13.62 6.30 -6.02
N SER A 182 -12.48 6.62 -6.64
CA SER A 182 -12.28 7.91 -7.32
C SER A 182 -12.61 7.90 -8.82
N GLY A 183 -12.65 6.72 -9.44
CA GLY A 183 -12.75 6.58 -10.90
C GLY A 183 -11.44 6.84 -11.67
N ASN A 184 -10.35 7.23 -10.99
CA ASN A 184 -9.04 7.38 -11.62
C ASN A 184 -8.37 6.02 -11.82
N SER A 185 -7.57 5.89 -12.87
CA SER A 185 -6.80 4.69 -13.14
C SER A 185 -5.60 4.52 -12.19
N ILE A 186 -5.14 3.27 -12.04
CA ILE A 186 -3.89 2.95 -11.32
C ILE A 186 -2.71 3.72 -11.91
N LYS A 187 -2.66 3.86 -13.25
CA LYS A 187 -1.61 4.57 -13.97
C LYS A 187 -1.56 6.07 -13.62
N GLU A 188 -2.72 6.72 -13.53
CA GLU A 188 -2.82 8.13 -13.14
C GLU A 188 -2.27 8.35 -11.73
N TYR A 189 -2.70 7.54 -10.76
CA TYR A 189 -2.14 7.60 -9.41
C TYR A 189 -0.64 7.31 -9.35
N CYS A 190 -0.14 6.36 -10.13
CA CYS A 190 1.28 6.01 -10.14
C CYS A 190 2.15 7.09 -10.81
N HIS A 191 1.58 7.98 -11.63
CA HIS A 191 2.34 8.89 -12.49
C HIS A 191 3.38 9.71 -11.72
N SER A 192 2.97 10.31 -10.60
CA SER A 192 3.78 11.26 -9.85
C SER A 192 4.89 10.64 -8.98
N PHE A 193 4.90 9.31 -8.82
CA PHE A 193 5.80 8.59 -7.91
C PHE A 193 6.96 7.90 -8.65
N ASP A 194 8.14 7.85 -8.03
CA ASP A 194 9.29 7.10 -8.55
C ASP A 194 9.11 5.58 -8.35
N THR A 195 8.51 5.19 -7.22
CA THR A 195 8.26 3.78 -6.89
C THR A 195 6.91 3.58 -6.21
N ILE A 196 6.24 2.47 -6.50
CA ILE A 196 4.89 2.17 -5.97
C ILE A 196 4.84 0.73 -5.48
N SER A 197 4.42 0.54 -4.24
CA SER A 197 4.12 -0.75 -3.64
C SER A 197 2.63 -1.07 -3.87
N LEU A 198 2.30 -2.18 -4.55
CA LEU A 198 0.92 -2.61 -4.77
C LEU A 198 0.69 -3.97 -4.12
N CYS A 199 -0.15 -4.01 -3.09
CA CYS A 199 -0.45 -5.26 -2.39
C CYS A 199 -1.49 -6.09 -3.15
N LEU A 200 -1.30 -7.41 -3.20
CA LEU A 200 -2.17 -8.34 -3.92
C LEU A 200 -2.98 -9.22 -2.96
N SER A 201 -2.49 -9.39 -1.73
CA SER A 201 -3.08 -10.26 -0.71
C SER A 201 -3.98 -9.55 0.30
N LYS A 202 -4.88 -8.72 -0.21
CA LYS A 202 -5.90 -7.98 0.57
C LYS A 202 -7.27 -8.14 -0.09
N GLY A 203 -8.00 -7.07 -0.37
CA GLY A 203 -9.30 -7.10 -1.07
C GLY A 203 -9.23 -7.79 -2.44
N LEU A 204 -8.09 -7.77 -3.13
CA LEU A 204 -7.91 -8.53 -4.37
C LEU A 204 -7.99 -10.06 -4.18
N GLY A 205 -7.70 -10.58 -2.98
CA GLY A 205 -7.92 -11.99 -2.63
C GLY A 205 -6.82 -12.97 -3.03
N ALA A 206 -5.68 -12.50 -3.55
CA ALA A 206 -4.52 -13.39 -3.75
C ALA A 206 -4.01 -13.89 -2.38
N PRO A 207 -3.49 -15.13 -2.27
CA PRO A 207 -3.08 -15.66 -0.97
C PRO A 207 -1.83 -14.97 -0.42
N VAL A 208 -0.92 -14.53 -1.28
CA VAL A 208 0.38 -13.96 -0.91
C VAL A 208 0.79 -12.93 -1.96
N GLY A 209 1.46 -11.87 -1.49
CA GLY A 209 2.37 -11.12 -2.32
C GLY A 209 2.00 -9.68 -2.58
N SER A 210 2.98 -8.97 -3.12
CA SER A 210 2.90 -7.57 -3.52
C SER A 210 3.89 -7.33 -4.65
N VAL A 211 3.67 -6.30 -5.45
CA VAL A 211 4.59 -5.89 -6.52
C VAL A 211 5.13 -4.49 -6.24
N LEU A 212 6.43 -4.29 -6.48
CA LEU A 212 7.05 -2.97 -6.48
C LEU A 212 7.24 -2.52 -7.92
N CYS A 213 6.63 -1.42 -8.33
CA CYS A 213 6.72 -0.84 -9.67
C CYS A 213 7.60 0.41 -9.67
N GLY A 214 8.33 0.67 -10.76
CA GLY A 214 9.19 1.86 -10.90
C GLY A 214 9.98 1.87 -12.20
N GLU A 215 10.93 2.81 -12.35
CA GLU A 215 11.87 2.78 -13.48
C GLU A 215 12.77 1.53 -13.42
N ARG A 216 13.18 1.03 -14.60
CA ARG A 216 13.97 -0.18 -14.75
C ARG A 216 15.23 -0.16 -13.87
N LYS A 217 15.97 0.95 -13.91
CA LYS A 217 17.20 1.16 -13.14
C LYS A 217 17.02 1.01 -11.62
N TYR A 218 15.83 1.28 -11.09
CA TYR A 218 15.51 1.09 -9.66
C TYR A 218 15.07 -0.34 -9.37
N ILE A 219 14.26 -0.93 -10.24
CA ILE A 219 13.83 -2.33 -10.08
C ILE A 219 15.02 -3.30 -10.18
N ASP A 220 16.03 -3.00 -11.01
CA ASP A 220 17.27 -3.79 -11.06
C ASP A 220 18.02 -3.76 -9.72
N LYS A 221 18.02 -2.62 -9.02
CA LYS A 221 18.55 -2.52 -7.65
C LYS A 221 17.66 -3.27 -6.65
N ALA A 222 16.34 -3.21 -6.84
CA ALA A 222 15.36 -3.89 -5.99
C ALA A 222 15.56 -5.40 -6.00
N LEU A 223 15.91 -5.99 -7.15
CA LEU A 223 16.20 -7.43 -7.28
C LEU A 223 17.28 -7.89 -6.29
N LYS A 224 18.36 -7.11 -6.15
CA LYS A 224 19.44 -7.40 -5.20
C LYS A 224 18.96 -7.34 -3.75
N TRP A 225 18.19 -6.31 -3.39
CA TRP A 225 17.67 -6.17 -2.03
C TRP A 225 16.61 -7.20 -1.69
N ARG A 226 15.73 -7.55 -2.64
CA ARG A 226 14.84 -8.71 -2.53
C ARG A 226 15.62 -9.99 -2.22
N LYS A 227 16.77 -10.19 -2.87
CA LYS A 227 17.63 -11.36 -2.60
C LYS A 227 18.28 -11.32 -1.21
N ILE A 228 18.80 -10.16 -0.79
CA ILE A 228 19.41 -9.94 0.54
C ILE A 228 18.39 -10.21 1.66
N LEU A 229 17.16 -9.73 1.50
CA LEU A 229 16.09 -9.86 2.48
C LEU A 229 15.37 -11.23 2.42
N GLY A 230 15.85 -12.16 1.58
CA GLY A 230 15.31 -13.52 1.48
C GLY A 230 14.01 -13.65 0.66
N GLY A 231 13.58 -12.61 -0.04
CA GLY A 231 12.38 -12.63 -0.90
C GLY A 231 12.58 -13.23 -2.29
N GLY A 232 13.82 -13.58 -2.67
CA GLY A 232 14.12 -14.25 -3.94
C GLY A 232 13.76 -15.73 -3.89
N MET A 233 12.49 -16.03 -4.23
CA MET A 233 11.88 -17.36 -4.25
C MET A 233 12.25 -18.16 -5.51
N ARG A 234 11.83 -19.43 -5.59
CA ARG A 234 12.05 -20.33 -6.74
C ARG A 234 10.83 -20.35 -7.66
N GLN A 235 10.06 -21.43 -7.65
CA GLN A 235 8.84 -21.61 -8.44
C GLN A 235 7.67 -20.82 -7.82
N SER A 236 7.83 -19.50 -7.69
CA SER A 236 6.80 -18.60 -7.15
C SER A 236 5.69 -18.28 -8.16
N GLY A 237 5.76 -18.81 -9.38
CA GLY A 237 4.73 -18.69 -10.40
C GLY A 237 3.34 -19.11 -9.96
N ILE A 238 3.26 -20.08 -9.04
CA ILE A 238 2.00 -20.50 -8.42
C ILE A 238 1.32 -19.34 -7.67
N LEU A 239 2.08 -18.50 -6.97
CA LEU A 239 1.55 -17.32 -6.28
C LEU A 239 1.30 -16.19 -7.27
N ALA A 240 2.18 -16.03 -8.26
CA ALA A 240 2.07 -14.98 -9.26
C ALA A 240 0.81 -15.14 -10.12
N LYS A 241 0.42 -16.36 -10.48
CA LYS A 241 -0.84 -16.60 -11.20
C LYS A 241 -2.09 -16.30 -10.38
N ALA A 242 -2.07 -16.59 -9.08
CA ALA A 242 -3.15 -16.18 -8.20
C ALA A 242 -3.29 -14.65 -8.18
N ALA A 243 -2.16 -13.94 -8.09
CA ALA A 243 -2.13 -12.49 -8.10
C ALA A 243 -2.60 -11.89 -9.43
N LEU A 244 -2.17 -12.43 -10.56
CA LEU A 244 -2.62 -11.96 -11.87
C LEU A 244 -4.13 -12.14 -12.03
N TYR A 245 -4.65 -13.34 -11.70
CA TYR A 245 -6.08 -13.60 -11.69
C TYR A 245 -6.84 -12.60 -10.81
N ALA A 246 -6.31 -12.29 -9.62
CA ALA A 246 -6.90 -11.34 -8.70
C ALA A 246 -7.00 -9.92 -9.30
N ILE A 247 -5.96 -9.47 -10.00
CA ILE A 247 -5.99 -8.16 -10.68
C ILE A 247 -7.02 -8.16 -11.80
N GLU A 248 -7.08 -9.21 -12.62
CA GLU A 248 -7.97 -9.25 -13.78
C GLU A 248 -9.45 -9.45 -13.41
N ASN A 249 -9.73 -10.21 -12.35
CA ASN A 249 -11.08 -10.71 -12.06
C ASN A 249 -11.70 -10.16 -10.78
N ASN A 250 -10.89 -9.75 -9.81
CA ASN A 250 -11.39 -9.29 -8.50
C ASN A 250 -11.28 -7.77 -8.34
N PHE A 251 -10.29 -7.12 -8.95
CA PHE A 251 -10.17 -5.66 -8.91
C PHE A 251 -11.47 -4.94 -9.36
N PRO A 252 -12.15 -5.33 -10.46
CA PRO A 252 -13.40 -4.66 -10.86
C PRO A 252 -14.56 -4.80 -9.86
N LYS A 253 -14.46 -5.75 -8.92
CA LYS A 253 -15.53 -6.08 -7.95
C LYS A 253 -15.36 -5.36 -6.61
N LEU A 254 -14.25 -4.65 -6.38
CA LEU A 254 -14.02 -3.97 -5.11
C LEU A 254 -15.08 -2.89 -4.79
N GLY A 255 -15.84 -2.42 -5.79
CA GLY A 255 -16.99 -1.54 -5.55
C GLY A 255 -18.07 -2.17 -4.67
N GLU A 256 -18.24 -3.50 -4.74
CA GLU A 256 -19.17 -4.23 -3.88
C GLU A 256 -18.76 -4.14 -2.40
N ASP A 257 -17.45 -4.18 -2.12
CA ASP A 257 -16.94 -4.01 -0.76
C ASP A 257 -17.20 -2.59 -0.23
N HIS A 258 -17.15 -1.58 -1.09
CA HIS A 258 -17.41 -0.18 -0.73
C HIS A 258 -18.89 0.05 -0.45
N GLU A 259 -19.77 -0.52 -1.28
CA GLU A 259 -21.23 -0.51 -1.06
C GLU A 259 -21.61 -1.22 0.24
N ASN A 260 -20.99 -2.36 0.53
CA ASN A 260 -21.19 -3.11 1.77
C ASN A 260 -20.72 -2.31 3.00
N ALA A 261 -19.53 -1.69 2.93
CA ALA A 261 -19.04 -0.84 4.02
C ALA A 261 -19.96 0.37 4.28
N THR A 262 -20.44 1.01 3.21
CA THR A 262 -21.40 2.11 3.31
C THR A 262 -22.73 1.66 3.91
N THR A 263 -23.26 0.51 3.48
CA THR A 263 -24.49 -0.08 4.00
C THR A 263 -24.34 -0.43 5.48
N PHE A 264 -23.21 -1.05 5.86
CA PHE A 264 -22.89 -1.38 7.25
C PHE A 264 -22.81 -0.12 8.12
N ALA A 265 -22.08 0.91 7.69
CA ALA A 265 -21.96 2.15 8.43
C ALA A 265 -23.32 2.82 8.67
N ASN A 266 -24.17 2.92 7.64
CA ASN A 266 -25.52 3.46 7.76
C ASN A 266 -26.44 2.64 8.68
N GLY A 267 -26.22 1.33 8.79
CA GLY A 267 -26.93 0.50 9.76
C GLY A 267 -26.47 0.73 11.20
N ILE A 268 -25.18 0.97 11.41
CA ILE A 268 -24.57 1.10 12.73
C ILE A 268 -24.84 2.47 13.39
N ILE A 269 -24.92 3.56 12.62
CA ILE A 269 -25.16 4.92 13.15
C ILE A 269 -26.49 5.09 13.90
N ILE A 270 -27.40 4.11 13.81
CA ILE A 270 -28.66 4.08 14.56
C ILE A 270 -28.42 3.66 16.03
N SER A 271 -27.26 3.08 16.34
CA SER A 271 -26.88 2.64 17.68
C SER A 271 -26.53 3.81 18.60
N ASP A 272 -27.10 3.83 19.80
CA ASP A 272 -26.70 4.76 20.86
C ASP A 272 -25.29 4.45 21.43
N TYR A 273 -24.67 3.32 21.07
CA TYR A 273 -23.40 2.88 21.65
C TYR A 273 -22.22 2.92 20.69
N LEU A 274 -22.48 3.18 19.40
CA LEU A 274 -21.47 3.19 18.36
C LEU A 274 -21.59 4.47 17.53
N ASP A 275 -20.47 5.15 17.38
CA ASP A 275 -20.33 6.34 16.56
C ASP A 275 -19.40 6.03 15.37
N CYS A 276 -19.68 6.65 14.23
CA CYS A 276 -18.98 6.45 12.97
C CYS A 276 -18.98 7.76 12.18
N ASP A 277 -17.79 8.26 11.83
CA ASP A 277 -17.67 9.37 10.89
C ASP A 277 -17.87 8.88 9.46
N LEU A 278 -19.09 9.03 8.94
CA LEU A 278 -19.44 8.61 7.58
C LEU A 278 -18.59 9.29 6.49
N SER A 279 -17.98 10.46 6.76
CA SER A 279 -17.12 11.13 5.79
C SER A 279 -15.80 10.38 5.53
N THR A 280 -15.44 9.44 6.42
CA THR A 280 -14.26 8.57 6.29
C THR A 280 -14.58 7.23 5.64
N VAL A 281 -15.86 6.86 5.51
CA VAL A 281 -16.31 5.62 4.84
C VAL A 281 -16.29 5.83 3.33
N GLN A 282 -15.09 5.85 2.77
CA GLN A 282 -14.85 6.12 1.35
C GLN A 282 -14.55 4.85 0.54
N THR A 283 -14.19 3.76 1.22
CA THR A 283 -13.82 2.48 0.61
C THR A 283 -14.35 1.29 1.43
N ASN A 284 -13.56 0.25 1.67
CA ASN A 284 -13.95 -1.00 2.31
C ASN A 284 -13.74 -1.01 3.85
N MET A 285 -13.64 0.16 4.48
CA MET A 285 -13.38 0.29 5.92
C MET A 285 -14.40 1.14 6.63
N VAL A 286 -14.75 0.73 7.85
CA VAL A 286 -15.63 1.46 8.75
C VAL A 286 -14.98 1.51 10.12
N ALA A 287 -14.50 2.69 10.51
CA ALA A 287 -13.93 2.92 11.83
C ALA A 287 -15.05 3.26 12.83
N LEU A 288 -15.22 2.42 13.84
CA LEU A 288 -16.23 2.60 14.87
C LEU A 288 -15.60 3.09 16.16
N LYS A 289 -16.28 4.03 16.81
CA LYS A 289 -15.95 4.49 18.16
C LYS A 289 -17.04 4.03 19.13
N CYS A 290 -16.63 3.35 20.19
CA CYS A 290 -17.54 3.01 21.28
C CYS A 290 -17.86 4.27 22.09
N VAL A 291 -19.15 4.53 22.31
CA VAL A 291 -19.67 5.67 23.08
C VAL A 291 -20.61 5.19 24.18
N ASN A 292 -21.08 6.11 25.03
CA ASN A 292 -22.03 5.83 26.12
C ASN A 292 -21.61 4.66 27.04
N GLY A 293 -20.31 4.56 27.31
CA GLY A 293 -19.73 3.59 28.25
C GLY A 293 -19.60 2.17 27.70
N LEU A 294 -19.84 1.95 26.40
CA LEU A 294 -19.51 0.68 25.76
C LEU A 294 -18.00 0.49 25.74
N ASP A 295 -17.56 -0.66 26.22
CA ASP A 295 -16.16 -1.08 26.20
C ASP A 295 -15.88 -1.88 24.92
N ALA A 296 -14.86 -1.48 24.17
CA ALA A 296 -14.55 -2.08 22.88
C ALA A 296 -14.16 -3.55 23.01
N ASP A 297 -13.36 -3.93 24.00
CA ASP A 297 -12.91 -5.30 24.18
C ASP A 297 -14.07 -6.23 24.52
N LYS A 298 -14.96 -5.80 25.44
CA LYS A 298 -16.18 -6.55 25.76
C LYS A 298 -17.12 -6.69 24.55
N MET A 299 -17.23 -5.65 23.72
CA MET A 299 -18.00 -5.73 22.48
C MET A 299 -17.40 -6.79 21.55
N ILE A 300 -16.09 -6.77 21.31
CA ILE A 300 -15.42 -7.74 20.45
C ILE A 300 -15.58 -9.18 20.98
N GLU A 301 -15.44 -9.39 22.29
CA GLU A 301 -15.70 -10.70 22.92
C GLU A 301 -17.14 -11.19 22.70
N ALA A 302 -18.11 -10.28 22.80
CA ALA A 302 -19.52 -10.59 22.58
C ALA A 302 -19.80 -10.92 21.12
N LEU A 303 -19.23 -10.16 20.17
CA LEU A 303 -19.34 -10.43 18.74
C LEU A 303 -18.77 -11.81 18.39
N LEU A 304 -17.57 -12.14 18.90
CA LEU A 304 -16.93 -13.42 18.65
C LEU A 304 -17.78 -14.62 19.13
N LYS A 305 -18.52 -14.46 20.24
CA LYS A 305 -19.45 -15.50 20.73
C LYS A 305 -20.66 -15.70 19.81
N ASN A 306 -20.99 -14.73 18.98
CA ASN A 306 -22.13 -14.76 18.06
C ASN A 306 -21.77 -15.08 16.60
N GLY A 307 -20.48 -15.38 16.33
CA GLY A 307 -20.00 -15.93 15.06
C GLY A 307 -19.67 -14.88 14.03
#